data_AF-A9A2P4-F1
#
_entry.id   AF-A9A2P4-F1
#
_cell.length_a   1.000
_cell.length_b   1.000
_cell.length_c   1.000
_cell.angle_alpha   90.00
_cell.angle_beta   90.00
_cell.angle_gamma   90.00
#
_symmetry.space_group_name_H-M   'P 1'
#
loop_
_entity.id
_entity.type
_entity.pdbx_description
1 polymer ?
#
loop_
_entity_poly.entity_id
_entity_poly.type
_entity_poly.pdbx_seq_one_letter_code
_entity_poly.pdbx_strand_id
1 'polypeptide(L)'
;MQVSTLDNKSKFKLLGILVLIGLVILIPLTSENFTDENKVHIFIHISSALLGLFLSIVALITYSEFKTTRLFLVLCAFATITTVELFSIVSFILSHTPPTPDVDTLITHGLIFTMLSFFVIGIFRSD
;
A
#
# COMPACT_ATOMS: atom_id res chain seq x y z
N MET A 1 21.05 14.36 -11.66
CA MET A 1 20.08 13.47 -10.98
C MET A 1 20.20 13.70 -9.49
N GLN A 2 19.07 13.88 -8.78
CA GLN A 2 19.04 13.90 -7.33
C GLN A 2 19.13 12.44 -6.84
N VAL A 3 20.22 12.09 -6.15
CA VAL A 3 20.46 10.74 -5.64
C VAL A 3 20.06 10.73 -4.17
N SER A 4 19.00 9.98 -3.84
CA SER A 4 18.56 9.84 -2.45
C SER A 4 19.59 9.06 -1.63
N THR A 5 19.68 9.32 -0.33
CA THR A 5 20.58 8.57 0.57
C THR A 5 20.10 7.14 0.80
N LEU A 6 18.84 6.84 0.49
CA LEU A 6 18.25 5.52 0.63
C LEU A 6 18.68 4.61 -0.54
N ASP A 7 19.64 3.73 -0.29
CA ASP A 7 20.09 2.75 -1.26
C ASP A 7 19.03 1.66 -1.55
N ASN A 8 19.19 0.95 -2.66
CA ASN A 8 18.24 -0.10 -3.04
C ASN A 8 18.18 -1.24 -2.01
N LYS A 9 19.30 -1.54 -1.33
CA LYS A 9 19.33 -2.56 -0.28
C LYS A 9 18.42 -2.19 0.90
N SER A 10 18.46 -0.94 1.35
CA SER A 10 17.60 -0.44 2.43
C SER A 10 16.13 -0.40 2.01
N LYS A 11 15.83 0.02 0.77
CA LYS A 11 14.47 -0.04 0.21
C LYS A 11 13.93 -1.47 0.18
N PHE A 12 14.72 -2.44 -0.27
CA PHE A 12 14.32 -3.85 -0.28
C PHE A 12 14.07 -4.39 1.13
N LYS A 13 14.94 -4.04 2.08
CA LYS A 13 14.75 -4.43 3.49
C LYS A 13 13.46 -3.86 4.06
N LEU A 14 13.16 -2.58 3.79
CA LEU A 14 11.93 -1.92 4.22
C LEU A 14 10.70 -2.63 3.63
N LEU A 15 10.70 -2.86 2.32
CA LEU A 15 9.62 -3.57 1.64
C LEU A 15 9.44 -4.99 2.20
N GLY A 16 10.53 -5.73 2.43
CA GLY A 16 10.48 -7.07 3.00
C GLY A 16 9.89 -7.11 4.41
N ILE A 17 10.22 -6.14 5.27
CA ILE A 17 9.61 -6.00 6.61
C ILE A 17 8.11 -5.75 6.48
N LEU A 18 7.69 -4.85 5.58
CA LEU A 18 6.27 -4.55 5.38
C LEU A 18 5.50 -5.76 4.84
N VAL A 19 6.07 -6.53 3.92
CA VAL A 19 5.47 -7.78 3.43
C VAL A 19 5.33 -8.80 4.55
N LEU A 20 6.34 -8.95 5.42
CA LEU A 20 6.26 -9.86 6.56
C LEU A 20 5.14 -9.46 7.53
N ILE A 21 5.01 -8.16 7.83
CA ILE A 21 3.91 -7.63 8.65
C ILE A 21 2.56 -7.91 7.99
N GLY A 22 2.45 -7.67 6.69
CA GLY A 22 1.27 -7.98 5.89
C GLY A 22 0.85 -9.43 6.04
N LEU A 23 1.80 -10.36 5.88
CA LEU A 23 1.53 -11.80 5.99
C LEU A 23 0.94 -12.18 7.36
N VAL A 24 1.43 -11.57 8.44
CA VAL A 24 0.88 -11.79 9.79
C VAL A 24 -0.56 -11.28 9.90
N ILE A 25 -0.86 -10.12 9.31
CA ILE A 25 -2.23 -9.54 9.30
C ILE A 25 -3.20 -10.42 8.49
N LEU A 26 -2.73 -11.13 7.46
CA LEU A 26 -3.56 -12.02 6.66
C LEU A 26 -4.02 -13.29 7.39
N ILE A 27 -3.29 -13.75 8.42
CA ILE A 27 -3.60 -15.00 9.15
C ILE A 27 -5.03 -15.03 9.71
N PRO A 28 -5.51 -14.01 10.48
CA PRO A 28 -6.88 -14.03 11.00
C PRO A 28 -7.97 -13.93 9.93
N LEU A 29 -7.62 -13.49 8.71
CA LEU A 29 -8.55 -13.34 7.58
C LEU A 29 -8.80 -14.65 6.81
N THR A 30 -8.10 -15.74 7.14
CA THR A 30 -8.35 -17.07 6.56
C THR A 30 -9.45 -17.86 7.29
N SER A 31 -10.16 -17.24 8.23
CA SER A 31 -11.26 -17.88 8.95
C SER A 31 -12.47 -18.15 8.04
N GLU A 32 -13.26 -19.17 8.39
CA GLU A 32 -14.45 -19.60 7.64
C GLU A 32 -15.56 -18.52 7.55
N ASN A 33 -15.44 -17.44 8.33
CA ASN A 33 -16.36 -16.31 8.33
C ASN A 33 -16.25 -15.41 7.08
N PHE A 34 -15.24 -15.61 6.22
CA PHE A 34 -15.03 -14.83 5.01
C PHE A 34 -15.31 -15.65 3.74
N THR A 35 -16.13 -15.11 2.85
CA THR A 35 -16.31 -15.63 1.48
C THR A 35 -15.03 -15.41 0.66
N ASP A 36 -14.88 -16.11 -0.46
CA ASP A 36 -13.69 -15.96 -1.30
C ASP A 36 -13.59 -14.56 -1.95
N GLU A 37 -14.73 -13.95 -2.28
CA GLU A 37 -14.79 -12.56 -2.76
C GLU A 37 -14.30 -11.58 -1.68
N ASN A 38 -14.73 -11.79 -0.44
CA ASN A 38 -14.30 -10.98 0.71
C ASN A 38 -12.79 -11.09 0.93
N LYS A 39 -12.21 -12.29 0.79
CA LYS A 39 -10.77 -12.53 0.92
C LYS A 39 -9.96 -11.82 -0.16
N VAL A 40 -10.40 -11.87 -1.41
CA VAL A 40 -9.71 -11.18 -2.51
C VAL A 40 -9.79 -9.67 -2.32
N HIS A 41 -10.95 -9.15 -1.92
CA HIS A 41 -11.13 -7.72 -1.73
C HIS A 41 -10.27 -7.17 -0.60
N ILE A 42 -10.26 -7.82 0.57
CA ILE A 42 -9.42 -7.38 1.69
C ILE A 42 -7.93 -7.57 1.40
N PHE A 43 -7.56 -8.59 0.61
CA PHE A 43 -6.19 -8.77 0.17
C PHE A 43 -5.69 -7.59 -0.67
N ILE A 44 -6.53 -7.06 -1.57
CA ILE A 44 -6.22 -5.88 -2.37
C ILE A 44 -6.00 -4.68 -1.45
N HIS A 45 -6.90 -4.44 -0.49
CA HIS A 45 -6.75 -3.32 0.45
C HIS A 45 -5.46 -3.42 1.28
N ILE A 46 -5.15 -4.59 1.84
CA ILE A 46 -3.93 -4.80 2.63
C ILE A 46 -2.69 -4.57 1.76
N SER A 47 -2.67 -5.13 0.56
CA SER A 47 -1.55 -4.98 -0.36
C SER A 47 -1.36 -3.52 -0.78
N SER A 48 -2.45 -2.82 -1.12
CA SER A 48 -2.44 -1.38 -1.42
C SER A 48 -1.98 -0.54 -0.24
N ALA A 49 -2.44 -0.83 0.98
CA ALA A 49 -2.01 -0.12 2.18
C ALA A 49 -0.50 -0.29 2.44
N LEU A 50 0.04 -1.50 2.26
CA LEU A 50 1.47 -1.78 2.45
C LEU A 50 2.34 -1.10 1.39
N LEU A 51 1.95 -1.17 0.12
CA LEU A 51 2.65 -0.48 -0.96
C LEU A 51 2.55 1.03 -0.80
N GLY A 52 1.37 1.55 -0.46
CA GLY A 52 1.16 2.95 -0.15
C GLY A 52 2.06 3.43 0.98
N LEU A 53 2.09 2.69 2.10
CA LEU A 53 2.93 3.02 3.25
C LEU A 53 4.42 3.00 2.89
N PHE A 54 4.87 1.99 2.14
CA PHE A 54 6.23 1.93 1.62
C PHE A 54 6.58 3.18 0.79
N LEU A 55 5.72 3.53 -0.17
CA LEU A 55 5.89 4.68 -1.04
C LEU A 55 5.87 5.99 -0.25
N SER A 56 4.99 6.13 0.75
CA SER A 56 4.97 7.28 1.66
C SER A 56 6.26 7.43 2.44
N ILE A 57 6.83 6.34 2.97
CA ILE A 57 8.11 6.39 3.69
C ILE A 57 9.24 6.83 2.75
N VAL A 58 9.34 6.24 1.56
CA VAL A 58 10.37 6.62 0.59
C VAL A 58 10.19 8.07 0.14
N ALA A 59 8.96 8.50 -0.14
CA ALA A 59 8.66 9.87 -0.51
C ALA A 59 8.97 10.86 0.62
N LEU A 60 8.72 10.49 1.89
CA LEU A 60 9.04 11.31 3.06
C LEU A 60 10.55 11.51 3.21
N ILE A 61 11.34 10.44 3.09
CA ILE A 61 12.80 10.50 3.14
C ILE A 61 13.32 11.40 2.00
N THR A 62 12.86 11.16 0.78
CA THR A 62 13.26 11.92 -0.40
C THR A 62 12.86 13.40 -0.30
N TYR A 63 11.67 13.69 0.21
CA TYR A 63 11.22 15.06 0.46
C TYR A 63 12.07 15.74 1.54
N SER A 64 12.43 15.02 2.60
CA SER A 64 13.26 15.57 3.67
C SER A 64 14.66 15.97 3.19
N GLU A 65 15.17 15.26 2.19
CA GLU A 65 16.46 15.54 1.55
C GLU A 65 16.41 16.74 0.59
N PHE A 66 15.43 16.77 -0.31
CA PHE A 66 15.43 17.73 -1.43
C PHE A 66 14.43 18.89 -1.26
N LYS A 67 13.43 18.76 -0.39
CA LYS A 67 12.45 19.78 0.00
C LYS A 67 11.75 20.49 -1.16
N THR A 68 11.43 19.77 -2.23
CA THR A 68 10.70 20.34 -3.38
C THR A 68 9.19 20.16 -3.24
N THR A 69 8.41 21.13 -3.71
CA THR A 69 6.93 21.05 -3.72
C THR A 69 6.42 19.85 -4.48
N ARG A 70 7.09 19.46 -5.58
CA ARG A 70 6.75 18.26 -6.34
C ARG A 70 6.84 16.99 -5.49
N LEU A 71 7.92 16.82 -4.72
CA LEU A 71 8.09 15.67 -3.83
C LEU A 71 7.11 15.69 -2.66
N PHE A 72 6.80 16.88 -2.14
CA PHE A 72 5.76 17.05 -1.12
C PHE A 72 4.40 16.56 -1.61
N LEU A 73 3.98 16.95 -2.83
CA LEU A 73 2.72 16.51 -3.41
C LEU A 73 2.67 15.00 -3.63
N VAL A 74 3.78 14.39 -4.05
CA VAL A 74 3.91 12.93 -4.19
C VAL A 74 3.76 12.23 -2.84
N LEU A 75 4.42 12.74 -1.79
CA LEU A 75 4.26 12.26 -0.42
C LEU A 75 2.79 12.33 0.03
N CYS A 76 2.13 13.48 -0.15
CA CYS A 76 0.73 13.66 0.19
C CYS A 76 -0.16 12.67 -0.56
N ALA A 77 0.05 12.47 -1.87
CA ALA A 77 -0.73 11.52 -2.67
C ALA A 77 -0.65 10.09 -2.12
N PHE A 78 0.56 9.58 -1.87
CA PHE A 78 0.74 8.24 -1.29
C PHE A 78 0.19 8.15 0.14
N ALA A 79 0.36 9.19 0.96
CA ALA A 79 -0.15 9.21 2.33
C ALA A 79 -1.69 9.22 2.38
N THR A 80 -2.34 9.95 1.48
CA THR A 80 -3.81 9.97 1.36
C THR A 80 -4.33 8.60 0.94
N ILE A 81 -3.74 7.99 -0.10
CA ILE A 81 -4.14 6.64 -0.53
C ILE A 81 -3.96 5.63 0.61
N THR A 82 -2.81 5.66 1.28
CA THR A 82 -2.55 4.77 2.43
C THR A 82 -3.59 4.93 3.53
N THR A 83 -3.96 6.18 3.86
CA THR A 83 -4.97 6.47 4.89
C THR A 83 -6.34 5.90 4.50
N VAL A 84 -6.75 6.06 3.23
CA VAL A 84 -8.02 5.52 2.73
C VAL A 84 -8.03 4.00 2.79
N GLU A 85 -6.95 3.34 2.34
CA GLU A 85 -6.85 1.87 2.37
C GLU A 85 -6.87 1.32 3.81
N LEU A 86 -6.18 1.99 4.74
CA LEU A 86 -6.24 1.62 6.17
C LEU A 86 -7.66 1.77 6.75
N PHE A 87 -8.37 2.83 6.37
CA PHE A 87 -9.75 3.02 6.82
C PHE A 87 -10.68 1.93 6.26
N SER A 88 -10.49 1.51 5.01
CA SER A 88 -11.21 0.39 4.41
C SER A 88 -10.94 -0.92 5.14
N ILE A 89 -9.68 -1.22 5.48
CA ILE A 89 -9.31 -2.41 6.26
C ILE A 89 -9.97 -2.40 7.64
N VAL A 90 -9.90 -1.28 8.36
CA VAL A 90 -10.52 -1.14 9.69
C VAL A 90 -12.03 -1.32 9.59
N SER A 91 -12.66 -0.70 8.60
CA SER A 91 -14.10 -0.82 8.36
C SER A 91 -14.51 -2.27 8.06
N PHE A 92 -13.68 -2.98 7.31
CA PHE A 92 -13.89 -4.40 7.00
C PHE A 92 -13.75 -5.30 8.23
N ILE A 93 -12.71 -5.08 9.05
CA ILE A 93 -12.45 -5.85 10.28
C ILE A 93 -13.53 -5.63 11.35
N LEU A 94 -14.03 -4.39 11.48
CA LEU A 94 -15.04 -4.04 12.49
C LEU A 94 -16.47 -4.39 12.06
N SER A 95 -16.69 -4.75 10.80
CA SER A 95 -18.02 -5.14 10.33
C SER A 95 -18.39 -6.54 10.82
N HIS A 96 -19.57 -6.68 11.42
CA HIS A 96 -20.10 -7.97 11.88
C HIS A 96 -20.40 -8.92 10.70
N THR A 97 -20.71 -8.35 9.53
CA THR A 97 -20.83 -9.06 8.26
C THR A 97 -19.96 -8.33 7.24
N PRO A 98 -18.87 -8.93 6.73
CA PRO A 98 -17.99 -8.22 5.82
C PRO A 98 -18.75 -7.96 4.50
N PRO A 99 -18.75 -6.71 4.00
CA PRO A 99 -19.49 -6.37 2.80
C PRO A 99 -18.86 -7.08 1.59
N THR A 100 -19.70 -7.73 0.80
CA THR A 100 -19.32 -8.21 -0.53
C THR A 100 -19.08 -7.02 -1.45
N PRO A 101 -17.90 -6.90 -2.09
CA PRO A 101 -17.64 -5.81 -3.02
C PRO A 101 -18.58 -5.90 -4.23
N ASP A 102 -19.02 -4.74 -4.72
CA ASP A 102 -19.50 -4.68 -6.09
C ASP A 102 -18.32 -4.68 -7.07
N VAL A 103 -18.62 -4.94 -8.35
CA VAL A 103 -17.61 -5.04 -9.42
C VAL A 103 -16.85 -3.72 -9.57
N ASP A 104 -17.53 -2.59 -9.44
CA ASP A 104 -16.93 -1.26 -9.60
C ASP A 104 -15.91 -0.96 -8.49
N THR A 105 -16.23 -1.32 -7.24
CA THR A 105 -15.32 -1.19 -6.09
C THR A 105 -14.10 -2.08 -6.27
N LEU A 106 -14.28 -3.33 -6.70
CA LEU A 106 -13.18 -4.26 -6.92
C LEU A 106 -12.23 -3.76 -8.02
N ILE A 107 -12.77 -3.28 -9.14
CA ILE A 107 -11.98 -2.70 -10.24
C ILE A 107 -11.23 -1.46 -9.76
N THR A 108 -11.90 -0.57 -9.04
CA THR A 108 -11.30 0.69 -8.56
C THR A 108 -10.10 0.43 -7.66
N HIS A 109 -10.24 -0.45 -6.66
CA HIS A 109 -9.15 -0.79 -5.75
C HIS A 109 -8.07 -1.63 -6.45
N GLY A 110 -8.44 -2.49 -7.40
CA GLY A 110 -7.50 -3.22 -8.25
C GLY A 110 -6.63 -2.29 -9.11
N LEU A 111 -7.20 -1.21 -9.64
CA LEU A 111 -6.46 -0.19 -10.39
C LEU A 111 -5.53 0.61 -9.47
N ILE A 112 -5.96 0.95 -8.25
CA ILE A 112 -5.10 1.60 -7.24
C ILE A 112 -3.91 0.69 -6.90
N PHE A 113 -4.17 -0.59 -6.62
CA PHE A 113 -3.12 -1.59 -6.35
C PHE A 113 -2.12 -1.68 -7.51
N THR A 114 -2.62 -1.75 -8.74
CA THR A 114 -1.79 -1.82 -9.95
C THR A 114 -0.93 -0.56 -10.10
N MET A 115 -1.51 0.61 -9.91
CA MET A 115 -0.81 1.90 -9.97
C MET A 115 0.32 1.96 -8.92
N LEU A 116 0.04 1.60 -7.66
CA LEU A 116 1.04 1.58 -6.59
C LEU A 116 2.17 0.59 -6.92
N SER A 117 1.83 -0.58 -7.48
CA SER A 117 2.82 -1.57 -7.91
C SER A 117 3.79 -1.00 -8.96
N PHE A 118 3.28 -0.26 -9.94
CA PHE A 118 4.14 0.42 -10.93
C PHE A 118 5.04 1.48 -10.30
N PHE A 119 4.54 2.25 -9.33
CA PHE A 119 5.38 3.20 -8.59
C PHE A 119 6.49 2.50 -7.81
N VAL A 120 6.18 1.38 -7.14
CA VAL A 120 7.18 0.59 -6.42
C VAL A 120 8.25 0.06 -7.36
N ILE A 121 7.87 -0.53 -8.50
CA ILE A 121 8.82 -0.97 -9.53
C ILE A 121 9.71 0.19 -9.99
N GLY A 122 9.11 1.37 -10.22
CA GLY A 122 9.83 2.59 -10.60
C GLY A 122 10.85 3.06 -9.57
N ILE A 123 10.64 2.82 -8.28
CA ILE A 123 11.57 3.23 -7.21
C ILE A 123 12.85 2.37 -7.15
N PHE A 124 12.77 1.12 -7.62
CA PHE A 124 13.90 0.19 -7.65
C PHE A 124 14.71 0.25 -8.94
N ARG A 125 14.17 0.87 -9.98
CA ARG A 125 14.87 1.13 -11.23
C ARG A 125 16.08 2.04 -11.00
N SER A 126 17.17 1.70 -11.68
CA SER A 126 18.48 2.35 -11.56
C SER A 126 18.93 3.05 -12.84
N ASP A 127 18.07 3.11 -13.85
CA ASP A 127 18.32 3.77 -15.14
C ASP A 127 18.24 5.30 -15.06
#